data_AF-A0A521APU1-F1
#
_entry.id   AF-A0A521APU1-F1
#
_cell.length_a   1.000
_cell.length_b   1.000
_cell.length_c   1.000
_cell.angle_alpha   90.00
_cell.angle_beta   90.00
_cell.angle_gamma   90.00
#
_symmetry.space_group_name_H-M   'P 1'
#
loop_
_entity.id
_entity.type
_entity.pdbx_description
1 polymer ?
#
loop_
_entity_poly.entity_id
_entity_poly.type
_entity_poly.pdbx_seq_one_letter_code
_entity_poly.pdbx_strand_id
1 'polypeptide(L)' 'MKTFTTIIFSLVFASAFSQKSAKIFTSDIDNFWVAYDSIQKTNDHTQKLALIKKLYTDKGTPGLSLKKILGNC' A
#
# COMPACT_ATOMS: atom_id res chain seq x y z
N MET A 1 30.73 22.65 34.64
CA MET A 1 29.49 23.13 33.99
C MET A 1 29.49 22.97 32.47
N LYS A 2 30.56 23.33 31.74
CA LYS A 2 30.60 23.29 30.26
C LYS A 2 30.33 21.90 29.65
N THR A 3 30.90 20.85 30.24
CA THR A 3 30.75 19.46 29.78
C THR A 3 29.31 18.93 29.94
N PHE A 4 28.64 19.31 31.02
CA PHE A 4 27.22 18.95 31.24
C PHE A 4 26.32 19.58 30.17
N THR A 5 26.60 20.82 29.77
CA THR A 5 25.85 21.52 28.72
C THR A 5 26.02 20.83 27.36
N THR A 6 27.23 20.36 27.06
CA THR A 6 27.52 19.63 25.81
C THR A 6 26.80 18.28 25.74
N ILE A 7 26.73 17.56 26.85
CA ILE A 7 26.03 16.26 26.93
C ILE A 7 24.52 16.45 26.73
N ILE A 8 23.93 17.45 27.40
CA ILE A 8 22.50 17.76 27.25
C ILE A 8 22.16 18.15 25.81
N PHE A 9 23.01 18.96 25.16
CA PHE A 9 22.81 19.35 23.76
C PHE A 9 22.89 18.15 22.81
N SER A 10 23.81 17.20 23.04
CA SER A 10 23.93 15.99 22.23
C SER A 10 22.74 15.03 22.41
N LEU A 11 22.13 14.95 23.61
CA LEU A 11 20.98 14.09 23.87
C LEU A 11 19.71 14.57 23.15
N VAL A 12 19.56 15.89 22.93
CA VAL A 12 18.39 16.47 22.25
C VAL A 12 18.37 16.14 20.75
N PHE A 13 19.53 15.95 20.11
CA PHE A 13 19.60 15.60 18.68
C PHE A 13 19.36 14.09 18.40
N ALA A 14 19.49 13.22 19.40
CA ALA A 14 19.31 11.78 19.23
C ALA A 14 17.84 11.36 18.99
N SER A 15 16.87 12.21 19.30
CA SER A 15 15.43 11.94 19.15
C SER A 15 14.84 12.39 17.81
N ALA A 16 15.65 12.88 16.87
CA ALA A 16 15.18 13.41 15.58
C ALA A 16 14.71 12.35 14.55
N PHE A 17 14.73 11.05 14.88
CA PHE A 17 14.29 9.99 13.98
C PHE A 17 12.77 9.78 14.06
N SER A 18 12.01 10.60 13.32
CA SER A 18 10.54 10.55 13.26
C SER A 18 9.97 9.72 12.09
N GLN A 19 10.82 9.11 11.26
CA GLN A 19 10.35 8.35 10.10
C GLN A 19 9.78 6.99 10.52
N LYS A 20 8.46 6.96 10.74
CA LYS A 20 7.72 5.69 10.82
C LYS A 20 7.84 4.97 9.48
N SER A 21 8.34 3.74 9.51
CA SER A 21 8.38 2.88 8.33
C SER A 21 6.96 2.66 7.82
N ALA A 22 6.64 3.21 6.64
CA ALA A 22 5.38 2.97 5.99
C ALA A 22 5.35 1.54 5.44
N LYS A 23 4.28 0.80 5.71
CA LYS A 23 4.07 -0.50 5.07
C LYS A 23 3.58 -0.27 3.65
N ILE A 24 4.46 -0.52 2.69
CA ILE A 24 4.17 -0.40 1.26
C ILE A 24 3.76 -1.79 0.74
N PHE A 25 2.66 -1.84 0.01
CA PHE A 25 2.23 -3.05 -0.69
C PHE A 25 2.38 -2.84 -2.18
N THR A 26 3.11 -3.73 -2.85
CA THR A 26 3.35 -3.68 -4.31
C THR A 26 2.65 -4.78 -5.07
N SER A 27 2.04 -5.76 -4.38
CA SER A 27 1.33 -6.89 -4.99
C SER A 27 0.17 -6.48 -5.91
N ASP A 28 -0.42 -5.30 -5.66
CA ASP A 28 -1.50 -4.77 -6.50
C ASP A 28 -1.01 -4.45 -7.92
N ILE A 29 0.28 -4.13 -8.09
CA ILE A 29 0.90 -3.88 -9.40
C ILE A 29 0.96 -5.20 -10.18
N ASP A 30 1.40 -6.29 -9.55
CA ASP A 30 1.46 -7.61 -10.20
C ASP A 30 0.05 -8.11 -10.56
N ASN A 31 -0.90 -7.98 -9.63
CA ASN A 31 -2.30 -8.34 -9.85
C ASN A 31 -2.92 -7.54 -11.01
N PHE A 32 -2.57 -6.26 -11.15
CA PHE A 32 -3.03 -5.41 -12.25
C PHE A 32 -2.57 -5.95 -13.60
N TRP A 33 -1.27 -6.26 -13.76
CA TRP A 33 -0.75 -6.76 -15.03
C TRP A 33 -1.32 -8.12 -15.42
N VAL A 34 -1.50 -9.02 -14.45
CA VAL A 34 -2.15 -10.32 -14.69
C VAL A 34 -3.60 -10.14 -15.16
N ALA A 35 -4.34 -9.22 -14.55
CA ALA A 35 -5.71 -8.92 -14.97
C ALA A 35 -5.72 -8.31 -16.37
N TYR A 36 -4.86 -7.33 -16.64
CA TYR A 36 -4.74 -6.65 -17.93
C TYR A 36 -4.49 -7.65 -19.07
N ASP A 37 -3.47 -8.49 -18.95
CA ASP A 37 -3.13 -9.48 -19.97
C ASP A 37 -4.28 -10.45 -20.25
N SER A 38 -5.03 -10.82 -19.20
CA SER A 38 -6.18 -11.72 -19.33
C SER A 38 -7.35 -11.05 -20.04
N ILE A 39 -7.59 -9.76 -19.77
CA ILE A 39 -8.65 -8.95 -20.41
C ILE A 39 -8.35 -8.74 -21.89
N GLN A 40 -7.08 -8.49 -22.24
CA GLN A 40 -6.67 -8.29 -23.64
C GLN A 40 -6.89 -9.54 -24.51
N LYS A 41 -6.82 -10.72 -23.91
CA LYS A 41 -7.08 -12.02 -24.58
C LYS A 41 -8.55 -12.40 -24.61
N THR A 42 -9.41 -11.65 -23.94
CA THR A 42 -10.85 -11.93 -23.83
C THR A 42 -11.61 -10.98 -24.74
N ASN A 43 -12.63 -11.46 -25.46
CA ASN A 43 -13.48 -10.58 -26.29
C ASN A 43 -14.81 -10.23 -25.62
N ASP A 44 -15.35 -11.16 -24.81
CA ASP A 44 -16.61 -10.97 -24.12
C ASP A 44 -16.50 -9.94 -22.99
N HIS A 45 -17.36 -8.92 -23.03
CA HIS A 45 -17.33 -7.81 -22.08
C HIS A 45 -17.66 -8.26 -20.65
N THR A 46 -18.64 -9.15 -20.49
CA THR A 46 -19.05 -9.66 -19.17
C THR A 46 -17.92 -10.45 -18.51
N GLN A 47 -17.22 -11.28 -19.29
CA GLN A 47 -16.04 -12.02 -18.84
C GLN A 47 -14.88 -11.09 -18.49
N LYS A 48 -14.65 -10.00 -19.24
CA LYS A 48 -13.65 -8.97 -18.87
C LYS A 48 -13.93 -8.39 -17.49
N LEU A 49 -15.19 -8.05 -17.19
CA LEU A 49 -15.58 -7.54 -15.87
C LEU A 49 -15.32 -8.57 -14.76
N ALA A 50 -15.67 -9.84 -15.01
CA ALA A 50 -15.40 -10.92 -14.07
C ALA A 50 -13.89 -11.12 -13.82
N LEU A 51 -13.06 -10.98 -14.86
CA LEU A 51 -11.60 -11.08 -14.75
C LEU A 51 -11.01 -9.93 -13.93
N ILE A 52 -11.41 -8.68 -14.17
CA ILE A 52 -10.96 -7.52 -13.35
C ILE A 52 -11.30 -7.76 -11.88
N LYS A 53 -12.55 -8.15 -11.60
CA LYS A 53 -12.99 -8.40 -10.24
C LYS A 53 -12.15 -9.50 -9.58
N LYS A 54 -12.01 -10.65 -10.23
CA LYS A 54 -11.34 -11.84 -9.67
C LYS A 54 -9.82 -11.68 -9.53
N LEU A 55 -9.17 -11.05 -10.51
CA LEU A 55 -7.72 -11.02 -10.60
C LEU A 55 -7.10 -9.79 -9.95
N TYR A 56 -7.83 -8.67 -9.89
CA TYR A 56 -7.32 -7.40 -9.36
C TYR A 56 -8.07 -6.96 -8.09
N THR A 57 -9.38 -6.73 -8.18
CA THR A 57 -10.13 -6.12 -7.06
C THR A 57 -10.27 -7.04 -5.84
N ASP A 58 -10.63 -8.31 -6.04
CA ASP A 58 -10.81 -9.30 -4.96
C ASP A 58 -9.48 -9.67 -4.28
N LYS A 59 -8.35 -9.56 -5.02
CA LYS A 59 -6.99 -9.82 -4.52
C LYS A 59 -6.28 -8.56 -4.04
N GLY A 60 -6.94 -7.41 -4.10
CA GLY A 60 -6.36 -6.11 -3.78
C GLY A 60 -5.93 -6.03 -2.32
N THR A 61 -4.96 -5.15 -2.05
CA THR A 61 -4.60 -4.82 -0.67
C THR A 61 -5.75 -4.08 0.02
N PRO A 62 -5.72 -3.92 1.36
CA PRO A 62 -6.77 -3.18 2.07
C PRO A 62 -7.01 -1.74 1.57
N GLY A 63 -6.05 -1.12 0.87
CA GLY A 63 -6.24 0.19 0.25
C GLY A 63 -7.02 0.16 -1.06
N LEU A 64 -7.00 -0.98 -1.77
CA LEU A 64 -7.69 -1.22 -3.04
C LEU A 64 -9.02 -1.96 -2.84
N SER A 65 -9.09 -2.88 -1.85
CA SER A 65 -10.32 -3.58 -1.51
C SER A 65 -11.33 -2.62 -0.87
N LEU A 66 -12.46 -2.43 -1.54
CA LEU A 66 -13.63 -1.66 -1.05
C LEU A 66 -14.14 -2.11 0.35
N LYS A 67 -13.70 -3.28 0.84
CA LYS A 67 -14.06 -3.84 2.16
C LYS A 67 -13.78 -2.87 3.33
N LYS A 68 -12.85 -1.92 3.19
CA LYS A 68 -12.60 -0.90 4.23
C LYS A 68 -13.47 0.35 4.09
N ILE A 69 -14.01 0.64 2.91
CA ILE A 69 -14.85 1.83 2.67
C ILE A 69 -16.29 1.60 3.16
N LEU A 70 -16.77 0.35 3.19
CA LEU A 70 -18.12 0.00 3.64
C LEU A 70 -18.18 -0.58 5.07
N GLY A 71 -17.05 -0.67 5.77
CA GLY A 71 -16.99 -1.23 7.13
C GLY A 71 -17.04 -0.18 8.26
N ASN A 72 -17.25 1.10 7.93
CA ASN A 72 -17.20 2.22 8.87
C ASN A 72 -18.25 3.32 8.56
N CYS A 73 -19.36 2.95 7.92
CA CYS A 73 -20.56 3.79 7.86
C CYS A 73 -21.65 3.15 8.72
#